data_AF-A0A844MIR4-F1
#
_entry.id   AF-A0A844MIR4-F1
#
_cell.length_a   1.000
_cell.length_b   1.000
_cell.length_c   1.000
_cell.angle_alpha   90.00
_cell.angle_beta   90.00
_cell.angle_gamma   90.00
#
_symmetry.space_group_name_H-M   'P 1'
#
loop_
_entity.id
_entity.type
_entity.pdbx_description
1 polymer ?
#
loop_
_entity_poly.entity_id
_entity_poly.type
_entity_poly.pdbx_seq_one_letter_code
_entity_poly.pdbx_strand_id
1 'polypeptide(L)'
;MMSTVPLYVALIFYFTMAFSFFQKWLNFFIADAEMTSDDRMFSIIILVIATVFWPIVVPFAYLEVLKFHQKHKEVINSLLTSSPSSLQDK
;
A
#
# COMPACT_ATOMS: atom_id res chain seq x y z
N MET A 1 -1.45 -35.95 19.98
CA MET A 1 -0.25 -35.31 19.41
C MET A 1 -0.73 -34.29 18.40
N MET A 2 -0.61 -32.99 18.69
CA MET A 2 -0.99 -31.94 17.74
C MET A 2 0.08 -31.90 16.65
N SER A 3 -0.32 -32.12 15.40
CA SER A 3 0.60 -32.08 14.26
C SER A 3 1.21 -30.67 14.16
N THR A 4 2.52 -30.56 14.35
CA THR A 4 3.28 -29.30 14.27
C THR A 4 3.59 -28.89 12.81
N VAL A 5 3.45 -29.84 11.88
CA VAL A 5 3.63 -29.66 10.43
C VAL A 5 2.92 -28.42 9.84
N PRO A 6 1.61 -28.20 10.04
CA PRO A 6 0.93 -27.01 9.51
C PRO A 6 1.49 -25.69 10.05
N LEU A 7 2.01 -25.69 11.27
CA LEU A 7 2.58 -24.50 11.91
C LEU A 7 3.89 -24.09 11.24
N TYR A 8 4.75 -25.06 10.91
CA TYR A 8 5.98 -24.81 10.16
C TYR A 8 5.70 -24.32 8.73
N VAL A 9 4.72 -24.91 8.05
CA VAL A 9 4.31 -24.46 6.70
C VAL A 9 3.80 -23.01 6.74
N ALA A 10 2.97 -22.67 7.72
CA ALA A 10 2.46 -21.32 7.91
C ALA A 10 3.59 -20.31 8.19
N LEU A 11 4.59 -20.69 9.02
CA LEU A 11 5.76 -19.85 9.29
C LEU A 11 6.58 -19.59 8.02
N ILE A 12 6.88 -20.64 7.24
CA ILE A 12 7.64 -20.51 5.99
C ILE A 12 6.89 -19.60 5.01
N PHE A 13 5.59 -19.80 4.86
CA PHE A 13 4.75 -18.96 4.02
C PHE A 13 4.76 -17.50 4.47
N TYR A 14 4.58 -17.26 5.77
CA TYR A 14 4.60 -15.94 6.37
C TYR A 14 5.93 -15.21 6.11
N PHE A 15 7.07 -15.88 6.34
CA PHE A 15 8.38 -15.28 6.08
C PHE A 15 8.64 -15.03 4.60
N THR A 16 8.21 -15.93 3.71
CA THR A 16 8.37 -15.77 2.25
C THR A 16 7.60 -14.56 1.75
N MET A 17 6.35 -14.39 2.21
CA MET A 17 5.53 -13.23 1.87
C MET A 17 6.11 -11.95 2.47
N ALA A 18 6.47 -11.96 3.76
CA ALA A 18 7.08 -10.82 4.43
C ALA A 18 8.35 -10.35 3.70
N PHE A 19 9.23 -11.27 3.29
CA PHE A 19 10.43 -10.93 2.52
C PHE A 19 10.12 -10.32 1.15
N SER A 20 9.11 -10.85 0.46
CA SER A 20 8.68 -10.31 -0.84
C SER A 20 8.14 -8.88 -0.72
N PHE A 21 7.31 -8.61 0.30
CA PHE A 21 6.81 -7.27 0.58
C PHE A 21 7.92 -6.32 1.04
N PHE A 22 8.81 -6.79 1.91
CA PHE A 22 9.95 -6.02 2.38
C PHE A 22 10.83 -5.57 1.21
N GLN A 23 11.15 -6.45 0.26
CA GLN A 23 11.93 -6.07 -0.92
C GLN A 23 11.24 -4.99 -1.76
N LYS A 24 9.92 -5.12 -1.99
CA LYS A 24 9.14 -4.13 -2.73
C LYS A 24 9.16 -2.77 -2.04
N TRP A 25 8.89 -2.75 -0.74
CA TRP A 25 8.87 -1.51 0.03
C TRP A 25 10.25 -0.91 0.24
N LEU A 26 11.28 -1.74 0.43
CA LEU A 26 12.67 -1.28 0.50
C LEU A 26 13.12 -0.65 -0.81
N ASN A 27 12.75 -1.23 -1.95
CA ASN A 27 13.07 -0.66 -3.25
C ASN A 27 12.37 0.70 -3.45
N PHE A 28 11.10 0.81 -3.05
CA PHE A 28 10.40 2.10 -3.02
C PHE A 28 11.09 3.12 -2.12
N PHE A 29 11.50 2.69 -0.93
CA PHE A 29 12.19 3.54 0.04
C PHE A 29 13.56 4.02 -0.45
N ILE A 30 14.30 3.19 -1.18
CA ILE A 30 15.59 3.56 -1.77
C ILE A 30 15.41 4.48 -2.99
N ALA A 31 14.34 4.27 -3.77
CA ALA A 31 14.03 5.10 -4.93
C ALA A 31 13.60 6.52 -4.56
N ASP A 32 13.11 6.72 -3.33
CA ASP A 32 12.75 8.04 -2.80
C ASP A 32 14.01 8.82 -2.39
N ALA A 33 14.63 9.49 -3.37
CA ALA A 33 15.90 10.19 -3.22
C ALA A 33 15.78 11.58 -2.54
N GLU A 34 14.56 12.05 -2.27
CA GLU A 34 14.30 13.40 -1.72
C GLU A 34 14.18 13.40 -0.17
N MET A 35 14.44 12.28 0.50
CA MET A 35 14.28 12.18 1.96
C MET A 35 15.47 12.76 2.76
N THR A 36 15.16 13.65 3.69
CA THR A 36 16.07 14.12 4.75
C THR A 36 16.54 12.97 5.65
N SER A 37 17.73 13.08 6.25
CA SER A 37 18.34 12.02 7.07
C SER A 37 17.47 11.53 8.23
N ASP A 38 16.68 12.44 8.82
CA ASP A 38 15.79 12.12 9.95
C ASP A 38 14.56 11.32 9.49
N ASP A 39 13.94 11.74 8.38
CA ASP A 39 12.79 11.05 7.77
C ASP A 39 13.16 9.65 7.29
N ARG A 40 14.43 9.48 6.88
CA ARG A 40 14.98 8.18 6.48
C ARG A 40 14.98 7.19 7.64
N MET A 41 15.30 7.62 8.86
CA MET A 41 15.30 6.75 10.03
C MET A 41 13.88 6.31 10.39
N PHE A 42 12.93 7.25 10.41
CA PHE A 42 11.51 6.93 10.67
C PHE A 42 10.94 5.97 9.63
N SER A 43 11.27 6.20 8.36
CA SER A 43 10.80 5.35 7.26
C SER A 43 11.36 3.92 7.34
N ILE A 44 12.59 3.72 7.82
CA ILE A 44 13.12 2.38 8.09
C ILE A 44 12.34 1.70 9.22
N ILE A 45 12.03 2.42 10.30
CA ILE A 45 11.22 1.88 11.40
C ILE A 45 9.84 1.47 10.89
N ILE A 46 9.20 2.33 10.10
CA ILE A 46 7.90 2.08 9.49
C ILE A 46 7.99 0.88 8.54
N LEU A 47 9.06 0.74 7.75
CA LEU A 47 9.29 -0.39 6.84
C LEU A 47 9.34 -1.72 7.61
N VAL A 48 10.06 -1.76 8.74
CA VAL A 48 10.16 -2.94 9.60
C VAL A 48 8.79 -3.26 10.22
N ILE A 49 8.12 -2.26 10.79
CA ILE A 49 6.78 -2.44 11.38
C ILE A 49 5.79 -2.93 10.31
N ALA A 50 5.79 -2.32 9.13
CA ALA A 50 4.94 -2.71 8.01
C ALA A 50 5.17 -4.17 7.60
N THR A 51 6.42 -4.63 7.65
CA THR A 51 6.81 -6.01 7.28
C THR A 51 6.36 -7.02 8.31
N VAL A 52 6.47 -6.71 9.59
CA VAL A 52 5.97 -7.58 10.66
C VAL A 52 4.43 -7.61 10.65
N PHE A 53 3.80 -6.45 10.45
CA PHE A 53 2.34 -6.34 10.43
C PHE A 53 1.75 -6.44 9.02
N TRP A 54 2.47 -7.06 8.07
CA TRP A 54 2.02 -7.18 6.67
C TRP A 54 0.60 -7.73 6.50
N PRO A 55 0.11 -8.70 7.30
CA PRO A 55 -1.25 -9.23 7.14
C PRO A 55 -2.33 -8.18 7.44
N ILE A 56 -2.02 -7.13 8.18
CA ILE A 56 -2.93 -6.02 8.52
C ILE A 56 -2.66 -4.84 7.60
N VAL A 57 -1.38 -4.50 7.39
CA VAL A 57 -0.94 -3.34 6.62
C VAL A 57 -1.33 -3.46 5.15
N VAL A 58 -1.20 -4.66 4.56
CA VAL A 58 -1.55 -4.88 3.14
C VAL A 58 -3.05 -4.67 2.88
N PRO A 59 -3.99 -5.27 3.64
CA PRO A 59 -5.41 -4.95 3.51
C PRO A 59 -5.73 -3.48 3.73
N PHE A 60 -5.10 -2.85 4.72
CA PHE A 60 -5.36 -1.45 5.03
C PHE A 60 -4.90 -0.53 3.90
N ALA A 61 -3.70 -0.76 3.36
CA ALA A 61 -3.18 -0.05 2.20
C ALA A 61 -4.11 -0.21 0.99
N TYR A 62 -4.65 -1.42 0.76
CA TYR A 62 -5.59 -1.65 -0.32
C TYR A 62 -6.91 -0.89 -0.12
N LEU A 63 -7.42 -0.82 1.11
CA LEU A 63 -8.62 -0.03 1.44
C LEU A 63 -8.38 1.47 1.25
N GLU A 64 -7.21 1.99 1.61
CA GLU A 64 -6.81 3.38 1.39
C GLU A 64 -6.82 3.71 -0.10
N VAL A 65 -6.18 2.88 -0.92
CA VAL A 65 -6.13 3.02 -2.38
C VAL A 65 -7.53 2.94 -2.99
N LEU A 66 -8.39 2.04 -2.51
CA LEU A 66 -9.77 1.93 -2.98
C LEU A 66 -10.60 3.18 -2.66
N LYS A 67 -10.48 3.70 -1.43
CA LYS A 67 -11.15 4.94 -1.02
C LYS A 67 -10.67 6.13 -1.84
N PHE A 68 -9.37 6.21 -2.10
CA PHE A 68 -8.80 7.25 -2.95
C PHE A 68 -9.36 7.18 -4.37
N HIS A 69 -9.41 5.98 -4.97
CA HIS A 69 -9.96 5.79 -6.30
C HIS A 69 -11.45 6.14 -6.39
N GLN A 70 -12.24 5.80 -5.36
CA GLN A 70 -13.66 6.18 -5.29
C GLN A 70 -13.82 7.70 -5.19
N LYS A 71 -13.07 8.35 -4.29
CA LYS A 71 -13.14 9.81 -4.10
C LYS A 71 -12.77 10.57 -5.38
N HIS A 72 -11.71 10.16 -6.08
CA HIS A 72 -11.31 10.78 -7.33
C HIS A 72 -12.33 10.55 -8.46
N LYS A 73 -12.94 9.36 -8.51
CA LYS A 73 -14.01 9.07 -9.48
C LYS A 73 -15.24 9.94 -9.24
N GLU A 74 -15.63 10.16 -7.99
CA GLU A 74 -16.74 11.05 -7.64
C GLU A 74 -16.45 12.51 -8.00
N VAL A 75 -15.23 13.00 -7.75
CA VAL A 75 -14.82 14.36 -8.15
C VAL A 75 -14.81 14.51 -9.66
N ILE A 76 -14.32 13.53 -10.42
CA ILE A 76 -14.34 13.59 -11.89
C ILE A 76 -15.78 13.57 -12.41
N ASN A 77 -16.66 12.71 -11.87
CA ASN A 77 -18.06 12.66 -12.27
C ASN A 77 -18.83 13.93 -11.91
N SER A 78 -18.54 14.54 -10.75
CA SER A 78 -19.15 15.82 -10.38
C SER A 78 -18.68 16.93 -11.31
N LEU A 79 -17.39 16.97 -11.67
CA LEU A 79 -16.87 17.91 -12.67
C LEU A 79 -17.47 17.69 -14.07
N LEU A 80 -17.66 16.44 -14.50
CA LEU A 80 -18.31 16.12 -15.78
C LEU A 80 -19.79 16.51 -15.79
N THR A 81 -20.50 16.32 -14.67
CA THR A 81 -21.92 16.67 -14.54
C THR A 81 -22.12 18.17 -14.33
N SER A 82 -21.19 18.84 -13.65
CA SER A 82 -21.21 20.30 -13.44
C SER A 82 -20.61 21.07 -14.61
N SER A 83 -19.92 20.41 -15.55
CA SER A 83 -19.47 21.02 -16.79
C SER A 83 -20.71 21.17 -17.69
N PRO A 84 -21.27 22.39 -17.80
CA PRO A 84 -22.45 22.59 -18.60
C PRO A 84 -22.01 22.45 -20.05
N SER A 85 -22.62 21.52 -20.78
CA SER A 85 -23.16 21.60 -22.14
C SER A 85 -22.77 22.79 -23.07
N SER A 86 -21.57 23.34 -22.97
CA SER A 86 -21.12 24.57 -23.66
C SER A 86 -20.14 24.30 -24.80
N LEU A 87 -19.85 23.02 -25.07
CA LEU A 87 -19.13 22.58 -26.27
C LEU A 87 -20.04 21.78 -27.21
N GLN A 88 -21.32 22.15 -27.26
CA GLN A 88 -22.23 21.71 -28.32
C GLN A 88 -22.96 22.93 -28.92
N ASP A 89 -22.20 23.96 -29.28
CA ASP A 89 -22.64 25.00 -30.21
C ASP A 89 -21.43 25.50 -31.01
N LYS A 90 -21.14 24.81 -32.12
CA LYS A 90 -20.59 25.46 -33.32
C LYS A 90 -20.77 24.63 -34.57
#